data_AF-R6TZV8-F1
#
_entry.id   AF-R6TZV8-F1
#
_cell.length_a   1.000
_cell.length_b   1.000
_cell.length_c   1.000
_cell.angle_alpha   90.00
_cell.angle_beta   90.00
_cell.angle_gamma   90.00
#
_symmetry.space_group_name_H-M   'P 1'
#
loop_
_entity.id
_entity.type
_entity.pdbx_description
1 polymer ?
#
loop_
_entity_poly.entity_id
_entity_poly.type
_entity_poly.pdbx_seq_one_letter_code
_entity_poly.pdbx_strand_id
1 'polypeptide(L)'
;MIMDKSLHLDNRLSLCADFVRKGVKVADIGTDHAYLPVWLCKSSTAVQAVAADINPKPLQRGKETVVKYNAENMVQLRLSNGLENIQPDEADDIIIAGMGGELISGILNAAPWVKNSRYHFILQPMTKAEALREYLYENGFEIEAEKATEAEGKIYSVMSVYYTGNKKHNIGILKYYGRLSPKDGDCAKSYIAKAGTALLKKGRGILTSNCFSSDGKKYEDYGNQLTEYAEGGAVPKNKPTVQEIYSFIDSFAPFDTALDYDNAGILVGDSNGLVQRVLVALDITPEVVAEAAKLKANLIVSHHPVIFKPVRQVKNTDAAYMLAQKDINAICAHTNLDLSPKGVNICMANALGLKDVTLDSEGIAVGNIDGKALSSRQLAQLVKEKLHCTGVRFTDIKNKIKRVAVGGGACGEYIYLARELGAEAFVTGEIKHNYILESHSINLTVIDAGHYRTEDVVVDFLVKELSAKFKDTEFIKSKVFTDYIDYI
;
A
#
# COMPACT_ATOMS: atom_id res chain seq x y z
N MET A 1 -14.52 -57.64 -0.85
CA MET A 1 -13.30 -57.54 -0.01
C MET A 1 -13.66 -56.69 1.19
N ILE A 2 -13.56 -57.25 2.38
CA ILE A 2 -14.06 -56.69 3.64
C ILE A 2 -13.23 -55.43 3.95
N MET A 3 -13.88 -54.26 4.10
CA MET A 3 -13.25 -53.02 4.55
C MET A 3 -12.67 -53.26 5.95
N ASP A 4 -11.36 -53.48 6.02
CA ASP A 4 -10.63 -53.58 7.28
C ASP A 4 -10.60 -52.21 7.98
N LYS A 5 -10.63 -52.22 9.31
CA LYS A 5 -10.85 -51.07 10.22
C LYS A 5 -10.23 -49.78 9.67
N SER A 6 -11.11 -48.88 9.23
CA SER A 6 -10.79 -47.66 8.46
C SER A 6 -9.65 -46.88 9.11
N LEU A 7 -8.53 -46.75 8.38
CA LEU A 7 -7.52 -45.75 8.67
C LEU A 7 -8.21 -44.39 8.78
N HIS A 8 -8.28 -43.84 9.99
CA HIS A 8 -8.96 -42.59 10.28
C HIS A 8 -7.92 -41.49 10.43
N LEU A 9 -8.07 -40.44 9.65
CA LEU A 9 -7.30 -39.21 9.80
C LEU A 9 -8.04 -38.30 10.78
N ASP A 10 -7.30 -37.60 11.63
CA ASP A 10 -7.90 -36.49 12.38
C ASP A 10 -8.39 -35.39 11.42
N ASN A 11 -9.16 -34.42 11.91
CA ASN A 11 -9.71 -33.35 11.09
C ASN A 11 -8.63 -32.50 10.39
N ARG A 12 -7.41 -32.45 10.94
CA ARG A 12 -6.29 -31.65 10.43
C ARG A 12 -5.66 -32.33 9.21
N LEU A 13 -5.33 -33.62 9.34
CA LEU A 13 -4.80 -34.43 8.25
C LEU A 13 -5.86 -34.69 7.19
N SER A 14 -7.13 -34.83 7.57
CA SER A 14 -8.25 -34.90 6.62
C SER A 14 -8.33 -33.64 5.76
N LEU A 15 -8.24 -32.46 6.37
CA LEU A 15 -8.24 -31.20 5.61
C LEU A 15 -7.00 -31.04 4.73
N CYS A 16 -5.83 -31.56 5.15
CA CYS A 16 -4.66 -31.60 4.28
C CYS A 16 -4.92 -32.50 3.06
N ALA A 17 -5.52 -33.68 3.28
CA ALA A 17 -5.86 -34.61 2.21
C ALA A 17 -6.86 -34.01 1.20
N ASP A 18 -7.82 -33.19 1.66
CA ASP A 18 -8.80 -32.52 0.79
C ASP A 18 -8.17 -31.55 -0.21
N PHE A 19 -6.99 -30.99 0.10
CA PHE A 19 -6.26 -30.10 -0.80
C PHE A 19 -5.33 -30.85 -1.78
N VAL A 20 -5.12 -32.15 -1.60
CA VAL A 20 -4.27 -32.94 -2.50
C VAL A 20 -4.97 -33.16 -3.84
N ARG A 21 -4.28 -32.87 -4.94
CA ARG A 21 -4.80 -33.11 -6.30
C ARG A 21 -4.95 -34.61 -6.56
N LYS A 22 -5.97 -35.01 -7.32
CA LYS A 22 -6.19 -36.43 -7.64
C LYS A 22 -5.19 -36.92 -8.67
N GLY A 23 -4.72 -38.17 -8.49
CA GLY A 23 -3.88 -38.87 -9.46
C GLY A 23 -2.42 -38.44 -9.47
N VAL A 24 -1.95 -37.74 -8.44
CA VAL A 24 -0.59 -37.19 -8.38
C VAL A 24 0.36 -38.02 -7.51
N LYS A 25 1.66 -37.78 -7.65
CA LYS A 25 2.65 -38.26 -6.68
C LYS A 25 2.75 -37.29 -5.51
N VAL A 26 2.87 -37.81 -4.29
CA VAL A 26 2.87 -37.01 -3.06
C VAL A 26 4.18 -37.17 -2.29
N ALA A 27 4.72 -36.08 -1.75
CA ALA A 27 5.70 -36.16 -0.67
C ALA A 27 5.08 -35.65 0.63
N ASP A 28 5.07 -36.49 1.67
CA ASP A 28 4.63 -36.14 3.03
C ASP A 28 5.87 -35.89 3.91
N ILE A 29 6.13 -34.63 4.25
CA ILE A 29 7.33 -34.19 4.96
C ILE A 29 7.01 -33.95 6.44
N GLY A 30 7.78 -34.60 7.31
CA GLY A 30 7.50 -34.65 8.75
C GLY A 30 6.48 -35.72 9.12
N THR A 31 6.51 -36.85 8.42
CA THR A 31 5.49 -37.88 8.55
C THR A 31 5.51 -38.49 9.95
N ASP A 32 4.41 -38.31 10.69
CA ASP A 32 4.20 -38.99 11.96
C ASP A 32 3.33 -40.22 11.73
N HIS A 33 3.95 -41.41 11.74
CA HIS A 33 3.33 -42.71 11.49
C HIS A 33 2.82 -43.00 10.06
N ALA A 34 3.09 -42.15 9.06
CA ALA A 34 2.70 -42.36 7.66
C ALA A 34 1.18 -42.55 7.43
N TYR A 35 0.33 -42.07 8.35
CA TYR A 35 -1.13 -42.22 8.20
C TYR A 35 -1.69 -41.48 6.99
N LEU A 36 -1.28 -40.23 6.78
CA LEU A 36 -1.73 -39.41 5.64
C LEU A 36 -1.36 -40.01 4.28
N PRO A 37 -0.08 -40.34 3.99
CA PRO A 37 0.30 -40.89 2.68
C PRO A 37 -0.32 -42.27 2.43
N VAL A 38 -0.45 -43.12 3.46
CA VAL A 38 -1.15 -44.41 3.32
C VAL A 38 -2.63 -44.18 3.01
N TRP A 39 -3.29 -43.23 3.68
CA TRP A 39 -4.68 -42.90 3.41
C TRP A 39 -4.87 -42.40 1.97
N LEU A 40 -4.02 -41.47 1.52
CA LEU A 40 -4.07 -40.89 0.17
C LEU A 40 -3.91 -41.94 -0.93
N CYS A 41 -2.99 -42.89 -0.77
CA CYS A 41 -2.81 -43.98 -1.73
C CYS A 41 -3.99 -44.97 -1.69
N LYS A 42 -4.50 -45.30 -0.49
CA LYS A 42 -5.61 -46.25 -0.35
C LYS A 42 -6.95 -45.69 -0.83
N SER A 43 -7.15 -44.38 -0.73
CA SER A 43 -8.32 -43.69 -1.30
C SER A 43 -8.19 -43.39 -2.79
N SER A 44 -7.08 -43.79 -3.43
CA SER A 44 -6.75 -43.48 -4.84
C SER A 44 -6.65 -41.98 -5.15
N THR A 45 -6.45 -41.14 -4.12
CA THR A 45 -6.15 -39.72 -4.31
C THR A 45 -4.73 -39.54 -4.84
N ALA A 46 -3.76 -40.29 -4.30
CA ALA A 46 -2.37 -40.30 -4.76
C ALA A 46 -2.01 -41.64 -5.43
N VAL A 47 -1.22 -41.58 -6.51
CA VAL A 47 -0.74 -42.81 -7.19
C VAL A 47 0.45 -43.44 -6.48
N GLN A 48 1.27 -42.61 -5.83
CA GLN A 48 2.46 -42.99 -5.08
C GLN A 48 2.76 -41.90 -4.06
N ALA A 49 3.35 -42.29 -2.92
CA ALA A 49 3.80 -41.34 -1.92
C ALA A 49 5.22 -41.63 -1.41
N VAL A 50 5.97 -40.58 -1.12
CA VAL A 50 7.19 -40.64 -0.29
C VAL A 50 6.86 -40.00 1.04
N ALA A 51 6.97 -40.76 2.13
CA ALA A 51 6.79 -40.24 3.48
C ALA A 51 8.17 -40.09 4.15
N ALA A 52 8.49 -38.88 4.56
CA ALA A 52 9.81 -38.52 5.04
C ALA A 52 9.79 -37.90 6.44
N ASP A 53 10.78 -38.24 7.25
CA ASP A 53 11.03 -37.61 8.54
C ASP A 53 12.54 -37.56 8.82
N ILE A 54 12.98 -36.60 9.64
CA ILE A 54 14.38 -36.50 10.09
C ILE A 54 14.68 -37.52 11.19
N ASN A 55 13.65 -37.99 11.89
CA ASN A 55 13.75 -38.94 12.98
C ASN A 55 13.48 -40.37 12.50
N PRO A 56 14.35 -41.34 12.83
CA PRO A 56 14.12 -42.74 12.48
C PRO A 56 12.89 -43.37 13.17
N LYS A 57 12.51 -42.88 14.36
CA LYS A 57 11.40 -43.45 15.15
C LYS A 57 10.03 -43.31 14.48
N PRO A 58 9.58 -42.11 14.03
CA PRO A 58 8.38 -41.96 13.22
C PRO A 58 8.37 -42.86 11.98
N LEU A 59 9.50 -43.00 11.28
CA LEU A 59 9.60 -43.88 10.11
C LEU A 59 9.45 -45.36 10.47
N GLN A 60 10.01 -45.81 11.59
CA GLN A 60 9.80 -47.18 12.06
C GLN A 60 8.32 -47.48 12.30
N ARG A 61 7.62 -46.57 12.97
CA ARG A 61 6.16 -46.69 13.18
C ARG A 61 5.38 -46.56 11.86
N GLY A 62 5.83 -45.69 10.96
CA GLY A 62 5.30 -45.57 9.61
C GLY A 62 5.40 -46.88 8.84
N LYS A 63 6.50 -47.64 9.00
CA LYS A 63 6.67 -48.96 8.39
C LYS A 63 5.62 -49.95 8.88
N GLU A 64 5.32 -49.94 10.17
CA GLU A 64 4.25 -50.75 10.75
C GLU A 64 2.88 -50.38 10.14
N THR A 65 2.59 -49.09 9.98
CA THR A 65 1.38 -48.60 9.32
C THR A 65 1.30 -49.06 7.86
N VAL A 66 2.37 -48.87 7.09
CA VAL A 66 2.42 -49.23 5.66
C VAL A 66 2.16 -50.73 5.47
N VAL A 67 2.80 -51.58 6.27
CA VAL A 67 2.59 -53.04 6.24
C VAL A 67 1.17 -53.41 6.68
N LYS A 68 0.70 -52.84 7.80
CA LYS A 68 -0.65 -53.12 8.33
C LYS A 68 -1.74 -52.86 7.30
N TYR A 69 -1.61 -51.82 6.48
CA TYR A 69 -2.59 -51.46 5.46
C TYR A 69 -2.24 -51.99 4.05
N ASN A 70 -1.20 -52.82 3.89
CA ASN A 70 -0.74 -53.37 2.61
C ASN A 70 -0.39 -52.28 1.56
N ALA A 71 0.33 -51.24 1.96
CA ALA A 71 0.66 -50.07 1.13
C ALA A 71 2.14 -50.02 0.67
N GLU A 72 2.90 -51.09 0.83
CA GLU A 72 4.34 -51.18 0.59
C GLU A 72 4.74 -50.82 -0.85
N ASN A 73 3.88 -51.17 -1.82
CA ASN A 73 4.11 -50.88 -3.23
C ASN A 73 3.74 -49.43 -3.62
N MET A 74 3.14 -48.67 -2.71
CA MET A 74 2.63 -47.32 -2.98
C MET A 74 3.32 -46.25 -2.13
N VAL A 75 3.72 -46.57 -0.90
CA VAL A 75 4.31 -45.62 0.05
C VAL A 75 5.75 -46.02 0.36
N GLN A 76 6.69 -45.14 0.02
CA GLN A 76 8.09 -45.29 0.35
C GLN A 76 8.46 -44.44 1.56
N LEU A 77 9.20 -45.00 2.51
CA LEU A 77 9.66 -44.29 3.70
C LEU A 77 11.09 -43.79 3.52
N ARG A 78 11.38 -42.56 3.93
CA ARG A 78 12.71 -41.96 3.74
C ARG A 78 13.18 -41.13 4.93
N LEU A 79 14.41 -41.38 5.37
CA LEU A 79 15.09 -40.49 6.31
C LEU A 79 15.55 -39.24 5.56
N SER A 80 15.01 -38.08 5.91
CA SER A 80 15.29 -36.82 5.20
C SER A 80 15.15 -35.63 6.15
N ASN A 81 16.10 -34.69 6.07
CA ASN A 81 15.91 -33.38 6.66
C ASN A 81 15.09 -32.52 5.70
N GLY A 82 13.78 -32.44 5.95
CA GLY A 82 12.86 -31.78 5.03
C GLY A 82 12.90 -32.43 3.64
N LEU A 83 13.21 -31.62 2.62
CA LEU A 83 13.20 -32.02 1.21
C LEU A 83 14.58 -32.47 0.67
N GLU A 84 15.63 -32.52 1.49
CA GLU A 84 17.00 -32.82 1.04
C GLU A 84 17.12 -34.15 0.26
N ASN A 85 16.44 -35.20 0.72
CA ASN A 85 16.49 -36.52 0.09
C ASN A 85 15.26 -36.84 -0.77
N ILE A 86 14.50 -35.82 -1.19
CA ILE A 86 13.33 -35.97 -2.07
C ILE A 86 13.70 -35.49 -3.46
N GLN A 87 13.57 -36.35 -4.47
CA GLN A 87 13.88 -35.98 -5.85
C GLN A 87 12.72 -35.19 -6.48
N PRO A 88 13.02 -34.20 -7.34
CA PRO A 88 12.00 -33.36 -7.98
C PRO A 88 10.92 -34.10 -8.80
N ASP A 89 11.17 -35.33 -9.25
CA ASP A 89 10.23 -36.16 -10.04
C ASP A 89 9.40 -37.15 -9.20
N GLU A 90 9.67 -37.23 -7.89
CA GLU A 90 8.97 -38.11 -6.95
C GLU A 90 7.71 -37.48 -6.34
N ALA A 91 7.49 -36.19 -6.55
CA ALA A 91 6.32 -35.49 -6.04
C ALA A 91 5.81 -34.42 -7.01
N ASP A 92 4.50 -34.28 -7.06
CA ASP A 92 3.80 -33.14 -7.66
C ASP A 92 3.11 -32.33 -6.56
N ASP A 93 2.58 -33.00 -5.54
CA ASP A 93 2.03 -32.39 -4.32
C ASP A 93 2.97 -32.65 -3.14
N ILE A 94 3.29 -31.60 -2.39
CA ILE A 94 4.19 -31.65 -1.25
C ILE A 94 3.43 -31.19 0.00
N ILE A 95 3.29 -32.09 0.96
CA ILE A 95 2.58 -31.85 2.21
C ILE A 95 3.62 -31.60 3.29
N ILE A 96 3.50 -30.49 4.01
CA ILE A 96 4.30 -30.20 5.20
C ILE A 96 3.33 -29.82 6.32
N ALA A 97 2.96 -30.83 7.12
CA ALA A 97 1.97 -30.70 8.18
C ALA A 97 2.58 -30.95 9.55
N GLY A 98 2.01 -30.33 10.59
CA GLY A 98 2.44 -30.53 11.97
C GLY A 98 3.71 -29.79 12.38
N MET A 99 4.23 -28.88 11.55
CA MET A 99 5.46 -28.13 11.81
C MET A 99 5.23 -26.66 12.16
N GLY A 100 6.21 -25.99 12.77
CA GLY A 100 6.18 -24.54 12.94
C GLY A 100 6.39 -23.79 11.62
N GLY A 101 5.75 -22.63 11.44
CA GLY A 101 5.81 -21.86 10.19
C GLY A 101 7.22 -21.45 9.76
N GLU A 102 8.10 -21.13 10.70
CA GLU A 102 9.52 -20.82 10.43
C GLU A 102 10.28 -22.06 9.92
N LEU A 103 10.00 -23.24 10.47
CA LEU A 103 10.60 -24.50 10.03
C LEU A 103 10.13 -24.85 8.61
N ILE A 104 8.83 -24.73 8.34
CA ILE A 104 8.27 -24.92 6.99
C ILE A 104 8.96 -23.98 5.99
N SER A 105 9.11 -22.70 6.36
CA SER A 105 9.82 -21.71 5.54
C SER A 105 11.27 -22.12 5.27
N GLY A 106 11.98 -22.61 6.29
CA GLY A 106 13.34 -23.13 6.17
C GLY A 106 13.46 -24.33 5.22
N ILE A 107 12.52 -25.29 5.30
CA ILE A 107 12.48 -26.46 4.42
C ILE A 107 12.29 -26.04 2.96
N LEU A 108 11.36 -25.11 2.69
CA LEU A 108 11.13 -24.59 1.34
C LEU A 108 12.35 -23.81 0.83
N ASN A 109 13.02 -23.05 1.70
CA ASN A 109 14.21 -22.27 1.32
C ASN A 109 15.41 -23.18 0.98
N ALA A 110 15.57 -24.28 1.70
CA ALA A 110 16.64 -25.26 1.49
C ALA A 110 16.49 -26.08 0.19
N ALA A 111 15.33 -26.02 -0.47
CA ALA A 111 15.03 -26.77 -1.68
C ALA A 111 14.68 -25.84 -2.87
N PRO A 112 15.64 -25.17 -3.52
CA PRO A 112 15.36 -24.20 -4.58
C PRO A 112 14.51 -24.72 -5.74
N TRP A 113 14.57 -26.03 -6.01
CA TRP A 113 13.79 -26.69 -7.05
C TRP A 113 12.28 -26.55 -6.86
N VAL A 114 11.81 -26.28 -5.63
CA VAL A 114 10.39 -26.08 -5.31
C VAL A 114 9.82 -24.77 -5.88
N LYS A 115 10.67 -23.84 -6.34
CA LYS A 115 10.27 -22.59 -7.00
C LYS A 115 9.88 -22.83 -8.47
N ASN A 116 8.87 -23.67 -8.68
CA ASN A 116 8.32 -24.02 -9.97
C ASN A 116 6.81 -24.25 -9.85
N SER A 117 6.03 -23.74 -10.79
CA SER A 117 4.56 -23.81 -10.78
C SER A 117 3.98 -25.22 -10.95
N ARG A 118 4.80 -26.23 -11.30
CA ARG A 118 4.35 -27.63 -11.33
C ARG A 118 3.98 -28.18 -9.96
N TYR A 119 4.64 -27.69 -8.91
CA TYR A 119 4.45 -28.18 -7.54
C TYR A 119 3.30 -27.46 -6.87
N HIS A 120 2.52 -28.23 -6.12
CA HIS A 120 1.48 -27.73 -5.25
C HIS A 120 1.83 -28.10 -3.80
N PHE A 121 1.67 -27.16 -2.88
CA PHE A 121 2.04 -27.36 -1.49
C PHE A 121 0.80 -27.31 -0.60
N ILE A 122 0.72 -28.27 0.31
CA ILE A 122 -0.30 -28.31 1.36
C ILE A 122 0.43 -28.08 2.68
N LEU A 123 0.31 -26.87 3.21
CA LEU A 123 1.08 -26.42 4.36
C LEU A 123 0.16 -26.25 5.56
N GLN A 124 0.51 -26.91 6.68
CA GLN A 124 -0.24 -26.81 7.92
C GLN A 124 0.71 -26.40 9.05
N PRO A 125 0.85 -25.09 9.34
CA PRO A 125 1.65 -24.61 10.46
C PRO A 125 0.93 -24.82 11.81
N MET A 126 1.66 -25.32 12.79
CA MET A 126 1.21 -25.44 14.19
C MET A 126 1.38 -24.15 14.99
N THR A 127 2.41 -23.37 14.64
CA THR A 127 2.76 -22.09 15.25
C THR A 127 3.28 -21.16 14.16
N LYS A 128 3.31 -19.85 14.42
CA LYS A 128 3.93 -18.85 13.53
C LYS A 128 3.38 -18.88 12.10
N ALA A 129 2.07 -19.09 11.94
CA ALA A 129 1.42 -19.05 10.63
C ALA A 129 1.62 -17.69 9.95
N GLU A 130 1.68 -16.60 10.73
CA GLU A 130 1.96 -15.25 10.24
C GLU A 130 3.32 -15.12 9.57
N ALA A 131 4.37 -15.74 10.14
CA ALA A 131 5.71 -15.74 9.56
C ALA A 131 5.78 -16.58 8.28
N LEU A 132 5.08 -17.73 8.26
CA LEU A 132 4.99 -18.55 7.05
C LEU A 132 4.29 -17.79 5.92
N ARG A 133 3.15 -17.14 6.18
CA ARG A 133 2.43 -16.37 5.16
C ARG A 133 3.32 -15.25 4.59
N GLU A 134 4.05 -14.52 5.43
CA GLU A 134 5.04 -13.52 4.97
C GLU A 134 6.11 -14.14 4.08
N TYR A 135 6.77 -15.21 4.54
CA TYR A 135 7.81 -15.90 3.78
C TYR A 135 7.33 -16.33 2.38
N LEU A 136 6.13 -16.93 2.30
CA LEU A 136 5.55 -17.42 1.06
C LEU A 136 5.44 -16.29 0.02
N TYR A 137 4.78 -15.18 0.40
CA TYR A 137 4.58 -14.05 -0.51
C TYR A 137 5.89 -13.35 -0.88
N GLU A 138 6.83 -13.17 0.05
CA GLU A 138 8.12 -12.53 -0.23
C GLU A 138 9.01 -13.39 -1.14
N ASN A 139 8.79 -14.70 -1.16
CA ASN A 139 9.54 -15.64 -1.99
C ASN A 139 8.84 -16.03 -3.28
N GLY A 140 7.70 -15.41 -3.62
CA GLY A 140 7.01 -15.61 -4.89
C GLY A 140 6.03 -16.79 -4.91
N PHE A 141 5.67 -17.32 -3.74
CA PHE A 141 4.56 -18.25 -3.60
C PHE A 141 3.24 -17.49 -3.43
N GLU A 142 2.17 -18.07 -3.91
CA GLU A 142 0.80 -17.60 -3.75
C GLU A 142 0.00 -18.63 -2.95
N ILE A 143 -0.77 -18.18 -1.98
CA ILE A 143 -1.75 -19.01 -1.27
C ILE A 143 -3.02 -19.02 -2.13
N GLU A 144 -3.36 -20.15 -2.74
CA GLU A 144 -4.57 -20.29 -3.55
C GLU A 144 -5.82 -20.27 -2.66
N ALA A 145 -5.82 -21.14 -1.66
CA ALA A 145 -6.91 -21.34 -0.73
C ALA A 145 -6.38 -21.59 0.67
N GLU A 146 -7.20 -21.24 1.66
CA GLU A 146 -6.88 -21.49 3.06
C GLU A 146 -8.16 -21.85 3.80
N LYS A 147 -8.10 -22.90 4.61
CA LYS A 147 -9.22 -23.37 5.42
C LYS A 147 -8.78 -23.60 6.85
N ALA A 148 -9.72 -23.46 7.77
CA ALA A 148 -9.48 -23.70 9.19
C ALA A 148 -10.21 -24.96 9.66
N THR A 149 -9.62 -25.65 10.63
CA THR A 149 -10.17 -26.88 11.22
C THR A 149 -9.78 -27.00 12.68
N GLU A 150 -10.53 -27.78 13.45
CA GLU A 150 -10.27 -28.06 14.86
C GLU A 150 -9.78 -29.50 15.04
N ALA A 151 -8.67 -29.68 15.75
CA ALA A 151 -8.20 -30.98 16.22
C ALA A 151 -7.66 -30.84 17.66
N GLU A 152 -8.05 -31.77 18.53
CA GLU A 152 -7.62 -31.79 19.94
C GLU A 152 -7.87 -30.47 20.69
N GLY A 153 -9.03 -29.83 20.45
CA GLY A 153 -9.40 -28.56 21.08
C GLY A 153 -8.59 -27.35 20.61
N LYS A 154 -7.83 -27.48 19.52
CA LYS A 154 -7.02 -26.43 18.91
C LYS A 154 -7.43 -26.20 17.47
N ILE A 155 -7.44 -24.93 17.07
CA ILE A 155 -7.79 -24.52 15.71
C ILE A 155 -6.50 -24.30 14.91
N TYR A 156 -6.48 -24.86 13.71
CA TYR A 156 -5.38 -24.80 12.77
C TYR A 156 -5.84 -24.20 11.44
N SER A 157 -4.89 -23.65 10.69
CA SER A 157 -5.08 -23.29 9.28
C SER A 157 -4.30 -24.26 8.40
N VAL A 158 -4.88 -24.61 7.25
CA VAL A 158 -4.26 -25.40 6.18
C VAL A 158 -4.30 -24.57 4.92
N MET A 159 -3.14 -24.42 4.28
CA MET A 159 -2.93 -23.58 3.11
C MET A 159 -2.65 -24.45 1.90
N SER A 160 -3.33 -24.17 0.79
CA SER A 160 -2.99 -24.65 -0.55
C SER A 160 -2.19 -23.56 -1.26
N VAL A 161 -1.00 -23.91 -1.74
CA VAL A 161 0.04 -22.94 -2.15
C VAL A 161 0.72 -23.39 -3.43
N TYR A 162 1.11 -22.45 -4.28
CA TYR A 162 1.86 -22.70 -5.52
C TYR A 162 2.84 -21.56 -5.81
N TYR A 163 3.82 -21.80 -6.68
CA TYR A 163 4.81 -20.79 -7.04
C TYR A 163 4.38 -19.99 -8.27
N THR A 164 4.44 -18.65 -8.18
CA THR A 164 4.16 -17.73 -9.29
C THR A 164 5.37 -16.87 -9.70
N GLY A 165 6.35 -16.73 -8.81
CA GLY A 165 7.45 -15.78 -8.97
C GLY A 165 7.08 -14.33 -8.63
N ASN A 166 5.79 -14.03 -8.46
CA ASN A 166 5.33 -12.69 -8.10
C ASN A 166 5.52 -12.44 -6.60
N LYS A 167 6.49 -11.60 -6.24
CA LYS A 167 6.76 -11.25 -4.85
C LYS A 167 5.81 -10.17 -4.36
N LYS A 168 5.26 -10.35 -3.15
CA LYS A 168 4.50 -9.33 -2.43
C LYS A 168 5.18 -9.06 -1.09
N HIS A 169 5.38 -7.78 -0.79
CA HIS A 169 5.96 -7.31 0.46
C HIS A 169 4.90 -6.56 1.28
N ASN A 170 5.07 -6.51 2.60
CA ASN A 170 4.21 -5.78 3.52
C ASN A 170 2.71 -6.12 3.35
N ILE A 171 2.38 -7.41 3.46
CA ILE A 171 0.99 -7.91 3.38
C ILE A 171 0.11 -7.48 4.57
N GLY A 172 0.65 -6.68 5.50
CA GLY A 172 -0.09 -6.03 6.57
C GLY A 172 -0.88 -7.00 7.44
N ILE A 173 -2.17 -6.69 7.64
CA ILE A 173 -3.10 -7.48 8.44
C ILE A 173 -3.37 -8.88 7.88
N LEU A 174 -3.20 -9.08 6.56
CA LEU A 174 -3.47 -10.35 5.88
C LEU A 174 -2.64 -11.49 6.46
N LYS A 175 -1.43 -11.21 6.97
CA LYS A 175 -0.58 -12.26 7.56
C LYS A 175 -1.21 -12.96 8.76
N TYR A 176 -2.15 -12.33 9.46
CA TYR A 176 -2.72 -12.90 10.68
C TYR A 176 -3.87 -13.87 10.40
N TYR A 177 -4.69 -13.60 9.39
CA TYR A 177 -5.86 -14.42 9.07
C TYR A 177 -5.78 -15.12 7.71
N GLY A 178 -4.86 -14.70 6.85
CA GLY A 178 -4.63 -15.31 5.54
C GLY A 178 -5.82 -15.16 4.62
N ARG A 179 -6.23 -16.26 3.97
CA ARG A 179 -7.42 -16.27 3.09
C ARG A 179 -8.70 -16.76 3.77
N LEU A 180 -8.69 -16.88 5.09
CA LEU A 180 -9.86 -17.32 5.86
C LEU A 180 -10.97 -16.27 5.84
N SER A 181 -12.20 -16.73 5.70
CA SER A 181 -13.41 -15.92 5.81
C SER A 181 -14.32 -16.47 6.92
N PRO A 182 -15.01 -15.61 7.69
CA PRO A 182 -15.97 -16.05 8.71
C PRO A 182 -17.12 -16.87 8.11
N LYS A 183 -17.36 -16.77 6.79
CA LYS A 183 -18.37 -17.54 6.06
C LYS A 183 -17.94 -18.99 5.80
N ASP A 184 -16.67 -19.33 6.02
CA ASP A 184 -16.12 -20.66 5.75
C ASP A 184 -16.43 -21.66 6.88
N GLY A 185 -17.04 -21.20 7.98
CA GLY A 185 -17.48 -22.00 9.11
C GLY A 185 -16.90 -21.55 10.46
N ASP A 186 -17.34 -22.22 11.53
CA ASP A 186 -17.02 -21.83 12.91
C ASP A 186 -15.52 -21.88 13.23
N CYS A 187 -14.79 -22.81 12.62
CA CYS A 187 -13.33 -22.89 12.77
C CYS A 187 -12.63 -21.65 12.19
N ALA A 188 -13.06 -21.16 11.02
CA ALA A 188 -12.46 -19.98 10.39
C ALA A 188 -12.77 -18.73 11.21
N LYS A 189 -14.03 -18.56 11.61
CA LYS A 189 -14.47 -17.50 12.53
C LYS A 189 -13.63 -17.48 13.81
N SER A 190 -13.48 -18.64 14.44
CA SER A 190 -12.74 -18.77 15.71
C SER A 190 -11.23 -18.55 15.54
N TYR A 191 -10.64 -18.95 14.41
CA TYR A 191 -9.25 -18.63 14.08
C TYR A 191 -9.03 -17.11 13.98
N ILE A 192 -9.88 -16.42 13.21
CA ILE A 192 -9.83 -14.96 13.02
C ILE A 192 -10.00 -14.24 14.36
N ALA A 193 -11.00 -14.62 15.15
CA ALA A 193 -11.26 -14.01 16.46
C ALA A 193 -10.08 -14.20 17.44
N LYS A 194 -9.45 -15.39 17.44
CA LYS A 194 -8.27 -15.68 18.25
C LYS A 194 -7.08 -14.82 17.84
N ALA A 195 -6.87 -14.62 16.53
CA ALA A 195 -5.85 -13.72 16.02
C ALA A 195 -6.12 -12.27 16.46
N GLY A 196 -7.37 -11.80 16.35
CA GLY A 196 -7.79 -10.47 16.82
C GLY A 196 -7.50 -10.26 18.31
N THR A 197 -7.92 -11.20 19.16
CA THR A 197 -7.67 -11.16 20.61
C THR A 197 -6.17 -11.10 20.95
N ALA A 198 -5.35 -11.89 20.26
CA ALA A 198 -3.91 -11.89 20.48
C ALA A 198 -3.27 -10.53 20.12
N LEU A 199 -3.71 -9.91 19.01
CA LEU A 199 -3.22 -8.60 18.59
C LEU A 199 -3.66 -7.48 19.52
N LEU A 200 -4.92 -7.49 19.99
CA LEU A 200 -5.39 -6.54 21.00
C LEU A 200 -4.56 -6.62 22.28
N LYS A 201 -4.28 -7.84 22.77
CA LYS A 201 -3.43 -8.03 23.94
C LYS A 201 -2.02 -7.48 23.71
N LYS A 202 -1.43 -7.72 22.53
CA LYS A 202 -0.11 -7.21 22.17
C LYS A 202 -0.09 -5.68 22.08
N GLY A 203 -1.05 -5.09 21.35
CA GLY A 203 -1.17 -3.65 21.17
C GLY A 203 -1.35 -2.92 22.49
N ARG A 204 -2.30 -3.36 23.32
CA ARG A 204 -2.52 -2.78 24.66
C ARG A 204 -1.30 -2.89 25.56
N GLY A 205 -0.57 -4.01 25.52
CA GLY A 205 0.68 -4.18 26.25
C GLY A 205 1.73 -3.13 25.86
N ILE A 206 1.90 -2.89 24.56
CA ILE A 206 2.83 -1.88 24.04
C ILE A 206 2.35 -0.47 24.43
N LEU A 207 1.07 -0.16 24.22
CA LEU A 207 0.50 1.16 24.54
C LEU A 207 0.53 1.50 26.03
N THR A 208 0.48 0.49 26.91
CA THR A 208 0.68 0.68 28.34
C THR A 208 2.11 1.16 28.65
N SER A 209 3.10 0.68 27.90
CA SER A 209 4.52 1.08 28.07
C SER A 209 4.89 2.36 27.31
N ASN A 210 4.28 2.60 26.15
CA ASN A 210 4.47 3.77 25.31
C ASN A 210 3.18 4.08 24.55
N CYS A 211 2.38 5.02 25.06
CA CYS A 211 1.07 5.35 24.52
C CYS A 211 1.11 5.98 23.11
N PHE A 212 2.28 6.43 22.64
CA PHE A 212 2.48 6.99 21.30
C PHE A 212 3.04 5.97 20.30
N SER A 213 3.20 4.70 20.68
CA SER A 213 3.75 3.69 19.79
C SER A 213 2.86 3.44 18.57
N SER A 214 3.39 3.68 17.37
CA SER A 214 2.76 3.30 16.10
C SER A 214 2.46 1.81 16.02
N ASP A 215 3.41 0.97 16.42
CA ASP A 215 3.20 -0.48 16.50
C ASP A 215 2.05 -0.84 17.43
N GLY A 216 1.99 -0.22 18.61
CA GLY A 216 0.92 -0.40 19.58
C GLY A 216 -0.46 -0.10 18.97
N LYS A 217 -0.60 1.08 18.33
CA LYS A 217 -1.84 1.50 17.65
C LYS A 217 -2.20 0.58 16.49
N LYS A 218 -1.20 0.16 15.70
CA LYS A 218 -1.38 -0.76 14.57
C LYS A 218 -1.89 -2.13 15.02
N TYR A 219 -1.33 -2.69 16.10
CA TYR A 219 -1.80 -3.96 16.65
C TYR A 219 -3.22 -3.86 17.23
N GLU A 220 -3.55 -2.76 17.90
CA GLU A 220 -4.90 -2.55 18.42
C GLU A 220 -5.93 -2.41 17.29
N ASP A 221 -5.64 -1.62 16.27
CA ASP A 221 -6.49 -1.48 15.09
C ASP A 221 -6.67 -2.81 14.36
N TYR A 222 -5.59 -3.55 14.11
CA TYR A 222 -5.71 -4.88 13.50
C TYR A 222 -6.53 -5.84 14.36
N GLY A 223 -6.33 -5.81 15.68
CA GLY A 223 -7.10 -6.61 16.61
C GLY A 223 -8.60 -6.31 16.56
N ASN A 224 -8.96 -5.03 16.51
CA ASN A 224 -10.35 -4.57 16.38
C ASN A 224 -10.94 -5.01 15.04
N GLN A 225 -10.23 -4.78 13.93
CA GLN A 225 -10.68 -5.16 12.59
C GLN A 225 -10.91 -6.68 12.47
N LEU A 226 -10.01 -7.51 13.01
CA LEU A 226 -10.20 -8.97 12.98
C LEU A 226 -11.35 -9.42 13.87
N THR A 227 -11.57 -8.76 15.01
CA THR A 227 -12.71 -9.07 15.89
C THR A 227 -14.03 -8.78 15.18
N GLU A 228 -14.15 -7.60 14.57
CA GLU A 228 -15.31 -7.21 13.78
C GLU A 228 -15.52 -8.14 12.58
N TYR A 229 -14.44 -8.48 11.86
CA TYR A 229 -14.51 -9.36 10.71
C TYR A 229 -14.96 -10.78 11.09
N ALA A 230 -14.50 -11.32 12.22
CA ALA A 230 -14.96 -12.62 12.72
C ALA A 230 -16.48 -12.63 12.99
N GLU A 231 -17.06 -11.48 13.33
CA GLU A 231 -18.51 -11.32 13.55
C GLU A 231 -19.30 -11.05 12.27
N GLY A 232 -18.64 -11.04 11.10
CA GLY A 232 -19.27 -10.81 9.79
C GLY A 232 -19.22 -9.37 9.33
N GLY A 233 -18.40 -8.52 9.97
CA GLY A 233 -18.17 -7.13 9.57
C GLY A 233 -17.33 -6.96 8.30
N ALA A 234 -16.77 -5.77 8.13
CA ALA A 234 -16.02 -5.43 6.92
C ALA A 234 -14.72 -6.25 6.79
N VAL A 235 -14.28 -6.48 5.56
CA VAL A 235 -12.98 -7.13 5.28
C VAL A 235 -11.85 -6.24 5.86
N PRO A 236 -10.91 -6.81 6.63
CA PRO A 236 -9.83 -6.04 7.24
C PRO A 236 -8.90 -5.42 6.18
N LYS A 237 -8.50 -4.17 6.39
CA LYS A 237 -7.68 -3.36 5.49
C LYS A 237 -6.36 -2.94 6.15
N ASN A 238 -5.32 -2.79 5.34
CA ASN A 238 -4.07 -2.22 5.82
C ASN A 238 -4.15 -0.69 5.81
N LYS A 239 -4.17 -0.07 7.00
CA LYS A 239 -4.14 1.38 7.14
C LYS A 239 -2.69 1.85 7.28
N PRO A 240 -2.19 2.77 6.43
CA PRO A 240 -0.88 3.36 6.62
C PRO A 240 -0.89 4.33 7.81
N THR A 241 0.28 4.67 8.33
CA THR A 241 0.43 5.77 9.29
C THR A 241 0.54 7.13 8.56
N VAL A 242 0.30 8.22 9.30
CA VAL A 242 0.60 9.59 8.82
C VAL A 242 2.07 9.68 8.39
N GLN A 243 3.00 9.08 9.13
CA GLN A 243 4.42 9.04 8.78
C GLN A 243 4.70 8.29 7.47
N GLU A 244 4.00 7.19 7.18
CA GLU A 244 4.17 6.47 5.91
C GLU A 244 3.71 7.32 4.72
N ILE A 245 2.61 8.07 4.87
CA ILE A 245 2.14 9.01 3.84
C ILE A 245 3.13 10.17 3.68
N TYR A 246 3.58 10.77 4.79
CA TYR A 246 4.62 11.80 4.78
C TYR A 246 5.88 11.32 4.05
N SER A 247 6.40 10.14 4.41
CA SER A 247 7.64 9.61 3.84
C SER A 247 7.50 9.28 2.35
N PHE A 248 6.29 8.94 1.89
CA PHE A 248 6.05 8.75 0.47
C PHE A 248 6.05 10.08 -0.29
N ILE A 249 5.45 11.13 0.26
CA ILE A 249 5.53 12.49 -0.32
C ILE A 249 6.98 12.96 -0.36
N ASP A 250 7.70 12.79 0.75
CA ASP A 250 9.12 13.12 0.90
C ASP A 250 9.99 12.45 -0.19
N SER A 251 9.64 11.23 -0.60
CA SER A 251 10.40 10.50 -1.64
C SER A 251 10.41 11.17 -3.03
N PHE A 252 9.46 12.06 -3.32
CA PHE A 252 9.43 12.81 -4.59
C PHE A 252 9.40 14.33 -4.40
N ALA A 253 9.09 14.83 -3.20
CA ALA A 253 9.14 16.23 -2.82
C ALA A 253 9.77 16.34 -1.41
N PRO A 254 11.11 16.20 -1.31
CA PRO A 254 11.80 16.10 -0.03
C PRO A 254 11.53 17.33 0.85
N PHE A 255 11.04 17.13 2.06
CA PHE A 255 10.62 18.24 2.93
C PHE A 255 11.78 19.13 3.37
N ASP A 256 13.01 18.62 3.34
CA ASP A 256 14.24 19.38 3.61
C ASP A 256 14.63 20.36 2.49
N THR A 257 13.99 20.29 1.34
CA THR A 257 14.15 21.26 0.23
C THR A 257 13.24 22.48 0.38
N ALA A 258 12.31 22.49 1.34
CA ALA A 258 11.46 23.65 1.57
C ALA A 258 12.30 24.90 1.90
N LEU A 259 11.86 26.06 1.42
CA LEU A 259 12.56 27.33 1.63
C LEU A 259 12.57 27.74 3.10
N ASP A 260 13.59 28.50 3.53
CA ASP A 260 13.83 28.84 4.94
C ASP A 260 12.66 29.55 5.65
N TYR A 261 11.79 30.24 4.90
CA TYR A 261 10.63 30.94 5.45
C TYR A 261 9.38 30.06 5.55
N ASP A 262 9.43 28.84 5.00
CA ASP A 262 8.31 27.94 4.87
C ASP A 262 8.01 27.18 6.19
N ASN A 263 6.82 26.61 6.28
CA ASN A 263 6.43 25.67 7.32
C ASN A 263 5.75 24.44 6.71
N ALA A 264 6.54 23.57 6.10
CA ALA A 264 6.07 22.30 5.53
C ALA A 264 6.21 21.13 6.52
N GLY A 265 5.42 20.07 6.28
CA GLY A 265 5.46 18.81 7.00
C GLY A 265 4.19 18.50 7.79
N ILE A 266 4.30 17.74 8.88
CA ILE A 266 3.16 17.40 9.74
C ILE A 266 2.90 18.57 10.69
N LEU A 267 1.85 19.36 10.40
CA LEU A 267 1.56 20.61 11.14
C LEU A 267 0.58 20.42 12.30
N VAL A 268 -0.31 19.42 12.21
CA VAL A 268 -1.28 19.08 13.26
C VAL A 268 -1.43 17.56 13.31
N GLY A 269 -1.43 16.99 14.52
CA GLY A 269 -1.78 15.59 14.74
C GLY A 269 -0.61 14.70 15.18
N ASP A 270 -0.75 13.41 14.93
CA ASP A 270 0.18 12.36 15.36
C ASP A 270 0.75 11.60 14.16
N SER A 271 2.07 11.63 14.00
CA SER A 271 2.78 10.90 12.93
C SER A 271 2.54 9.38 12.97
N ASN A 272 2.23 8.84 14.15
CA ASN A 272 1.94 7.42 14.37
C ASN A 272 0.45 7.08 14.21
N GLY A 273 -0.41 8.07 13.95
CA GLY A 273 -1.84 7.88 13.72
C GLY A 273 -2.09 7.07 12.45
N LEU A 274 -3.03 6.12 12.51
CA LEU A 274 -3.44 5.32 11.34
C LEU A 274 -4.41 6.12 10.48
N VAL A 275 -4.23 6.04 9.17
CA VAL A 275 -4.98 6.82 8.19
C VAL A 275 -5.97 5.93 7.47
N GLN A 276 -7.26 6.26 7.60
CA GLN A 276 -8.34 5.55 6.93
C GLN A 276 -8.73 6.23 5.62
N ARG A 277 -8.80 7.56 5.63
CA ARG A 277 -9.23 8.37 4.51
C ARG A 277 -8.55 9.73 4.55
N VAL A 278 -8.15 10.19 3.39
CA VAL A 278 -7.40 11.45 3.20
C VAL A 278 -8.21 12.40 2.34
N LEU A 279 -8.34 13.64 2.82
CA LEU A 279 -8.76 14.76 1.99
C LEU A 279 -7.50 15.46 1.47
N VAL A 280 -7.41 15.67 0.17
CA VAL A 280 -6.31 16.44 -0.45
C VAL A 280 -6.87 17.79 -0.87
N ALA A 281 -6.22 18.87 -0.46
CA ALA A 281 -6.68 20.24 -0.69
C ALA A 281 -5.50 21.13 -1.07
N LEU A 282 -5.77 22.30 -1.64
CA LEU A 282 -4.78 23.36 -1.72
C LEU A 282 -4.61 24.01 -0.35
N ASP A 283 -5.72 24.52 0.20
CA ASP A 283 -5.80 25.22 1.48
C ASP A 283 -6.61 24.45 2.52
N ILE A 284 -6.22 24.55 3.81
CA ILE A 284 -7.01 24.02 4.93
C ILE A 284 -7.81 25.15 5.58
N THR A 285 -9.02 25.39 5.08
CA THR A 285 -9.99 26.32 5.70
C THR A 285 -10.91 25.60 6.70
N PRO A 286 -11.64 26.34 7.57
CA PRO A 286 -12.68 25.75 8.41
C PRO A 286 -13.70 24.88 7.65
N GLU A 287 -14.07 25.29 6.44
CA GLU A 287 -14.99 24.56 5.55
C GLU A 287 -14.37 23.26 5.05
N VAL A 288 -13.08 23.26 4.71
CA VAL A 288 -12.32 22.06 4.32
C VAL A 288 -12.19 21.09 5.50
N VAL A 289 -11.96 21.59 6.72
CA VAL A 289 -11.97 20.74 7.93
C VAL A 289 -13.37 20.15 8.18
N ALA A 290 -14.43 20.92 7.96
CA ALA A 290 -15.81 20.42 8.05
C ALA A 290 -16.11 19.37 6.96
N GLU A 291 -15.60 19.55 5.74
CA GLU A 291 -15.69 18.56 4.66
C GLU A 291 -14.98 17.27 5.05
N ALA A 292 -13.73 17.35 5.52
CA ALA A 292 -12.96 16.20 5.97
C ALA A 292 -13.72 15.41 7.05
N ALA A 293 -14.27 16.11 8.05
CA ALA A 293 -15.06 15.49 9.11
C ALA A 293 -16.34 14.81 8.58
N LYS A 294 -17.08 15.47 7.67
CA LYS A 294 -18.28 14.89 7.03
C LYS A 294 -17.93 13.64 6.22
N LEU A 295 -16.81 13.68 5.51
CA LEU A 295 -16.27 12.55 4.77
C LEU A 295 -15.60 11.53 5.68
N LYS A 296 -15.49 11.72 7.00
CA LYS A 296 -14.71 10.86 7.92
C LYS A 296 -13.26 10.67 7.47
N ALA A 297 -12.67 11.69 6.83
CA ALA A 297 -11.24 11.76 6.57
C ALA A 297 -10.54 12.16 7.87
N ASN A 298 -9.47 11.44 8.21
CA ASN A 298 -8.69 11.66 9.42
C ASN A 298 -7.26 12.14 9.14
N LEU A 299 -6.98 12.50 7.88
CA LEU A 299 -5.81 13.24 7.46
C LEU A 299 -6.22 14.21 6.34
N ILE A 300 -5.67 15.42 6.37
CA ILE A 300 -5.66 16.36 5.25
C ILE A 300 -4.23 16.50 4.74
N VAL A 301 -4.03 16.32 3.43
CA VAL A 301 -2.79 16.67 2.75
C VAL A 301 -3.05 17.98 1.99
N SER A 302 -2.26 19.00 2.28
CA SER A 302 -2.42 20.35 1.75
C SER A 302 -1.17 20.81 1.01
N HIS A 303 -1.35 21.75 0.08
CA HIS A 303 -0.22 22.51 -0.44
C HIS A 303 0.15 23.62 0.54
N HIS A 304 -0.81 24.47 0.92
CA HIS A 304 -0.57 25.59 1.81
C HIS A 304 -0.62 25.23 3.29
N PRO A 305 0.28 25.81 4.09
CA PRO A 305 0.38 25.50 5.51
C PRO A 305 -0.78 26.10 6.30
N VAL A 306 -1.52 25.23 7.01
CA VAL A 306 -2.57 25.65 7.97
C VAL A 306 -2.01 26.49 9.12
N ILE A 307 -0.72 26.32 9.44
CA ILE A 307 0.03 27.15 10.36
C ILE A 307 1.21 27.72 9.58
N PHE A 308 1.15 28.95 9.10
CA PHE A 308 2.29 29.56 8.39
C PHE A 308 3.21 30.37 9.31
N LYS A 309 2.63 31.06 10.30
CA LYS A 309 3.37 31.86 11.28
C LYS A 309 3.19 31.26 12.68
N PRO A 310 4.16 31.44 13.60
CA PRO A 310 4.02 31.03 14.99
C PRO A 310 2.72 31.55 15.62
N VAL A 311 1.87 30.63 16.07
CA VAL A 311 0.55 30.94 16.62
C VAL A 311 0.67 31.33 18.09
N ARG A 312 0.17 32.51 18.46
CA ARG A 312 0.17 32.99 19.86
C ARG A 312 -1.09 32.63 20.63
N GLN A 313 -2.20 32.42 19.93
CA GLN A 313 -3.50 32.06 20.49
C GLN A 313 -4.23 31.16 19.51
N VAL A 314 -4.90 30.12 20.01
CA VAL A 314 -5.70 29.18 19.23
C VAL A 314 -7.16 29.28 19.69
N LYS A 315 -8.07 29.61 18.77
CA LYS A 315 -9.52 29.77 18.99
C LYS A 315 -10.30 28.64 18.33
N ASN A 316 -11.54 28.44 18.77
CA ASN A 316 -12.41 27.39 18.24
C ASN A 316 -12.82 27.56 16.77
N THR A 317 -12.60 28.74 16.19
CA THR A 317 -12.80 29.05 14.77
C THR A 317 -11.57 28.80 13.91
N ASP A 318 -10.41 28.56 14.52
CA ASP A 318 -9.16 28.39 13.78
C ASP A 318 -9.09 26.98 13.21
N ALA A 319 -8.71 26.83 11.94
CA ALA A 319 -8.64 25.54 11.27
C ALA A 319 -7.74 24.53 12.02
N ALA A 320 -6.59 24.98 12.55
CA ALA A 320 -5.69 24.16 13.37
C ALA A 320 -6.36 23.64 14.65
N TYR A 321 -7.20 24.44 15.32
CA TYR A 321 -7.99 23.97 16.46
C TYR A 321 -9.01 22.93 16.03
N MET A 322 -9.74 23.19 14.95
CA MET A 322 -10.78 22.31 14.46
C MET A 322 -10.23 20.95 14.04
N LEU A 323 -9.04 20.93 13.41
CA LEU A 323 -8.29 19.72 13.10
C LEU A 323 -8.02 18.89 14.37
N ALA A 324 -7.40 19.50 15.38
CA ALA A 324 -7.07 18.83 16.64
C ALA A 324 -8.32 18.35 17.40
N GLN A 325 -9.37 19.17 17.47
CA GLN A 325 -10.63 18.83 18.13
C GLN A 325 -11.30 17.61 17.49
N LYS A 326 -11.15 17.45 16.17
CA LYS A 326 -11.80 16.39 15.39
C LYS A 326 -10.90 15.17 15.14
N ASP A 327 -9.70 15.15 15.72
CA ASP A 327 -8.71 14.10 15.49
C ASP A 327 -8.36 13.93 14.00
N ILE A 328 -8.21 15.06 13.30
CA ILE A 328 -7.82 15.12 11.89
C ILE A 328 -6.39 15.64 11.81
N ASN A 329 -5.51 14.81 11.25
CA ASN A 329 -4.10 15.14 11.04
C ASN A 329 -3.94 16.08 9.83
N ALA A 330 -2.84 16.83 9.75
CA ALA A 330 -2.53 17.70 8.61
C ALA A 330 -1.07 17.57 8.19
N ILE A 331 -0.85 17.23 6.92
CA ILE A 331 0.43 17.34 6.22
C ILE A 331 0.35 18.51 5.24
N CYS A 332 1.38 19.33 5.18
CA CYS A 332 1.54 20.41 4.22
C CYS A 332 2.80 20.17 3.39
N ALA A 333 2.67 20.02 2.07
CA ALA A 333 3.78 19.99 1.13
C ALA A 333 3.71 21.25 0.25
N HIS A 334 4.51 22.25 0.62
CA HIS A 334 4.44 23.60 0.09
C HIS A 334 5.60 23.86 -0.87
N THR A 335 6.62 24.63 -0.48
CA THR A 335 7.71 25.00 -1.40
C THR A 335 8.58 23.80 -1.81
N ASN A 336 8.67 22.77 -0.97
CA ASN A 336 9.29 21.50 -1.37
C ASN A 336 8.56 20.80 -2.53
N LEU A 337 7.24 21.01 -2.64
CA LEU A 337 6.45 20.52 -3.76
C LEU A 337 6.61 21.44 -4.98
N ASP A 338 6.80 22.74 -4.82
CA ASP A 338 7.10 23.66 -5.93
C ASP A 338 8.44 23.33 -6.61
N LEU A 339 9.44 22.96 -5.80
CA LEU A 339 10.78 22.56 -6.23
C LEU A 339 10.87 21.11 -6.73
N SER A 340 9.80 20.33 -6.59
CA SER A 340 9.80 18.93 -6.99
C SER A 340 9.74 18.77 -8.51
N PRO A 341 10.54 17.86 -9.12
CA PRO A 341 10.43 17.52 -10.54
C PRO A 341 9.12 16.81 -10.91
N LYS A 342 8.22 16.60 -9.95
CA LYS A 342 6.86 16.08 -10.17
C LYS A 342 5.78 16.99 -9.59
N GLY A 343 6.14 18.09 -8.96
CA GLY A 343 5.21 18.90 -8.18
C GLY A 343 4.54 20.01 -9.00
N VAL A 344 4.29 21.15 -8.35
CA VAL A 344 3.34 22.17 -8.84
C VAL A 344 3.67 22.66 -10.24
N ASN A 345 4.90 23.14 -10.44
CA ASN A 345 5.31 23.79 -11.69
C ASN A 345 5.37 22.82 -12.88
N ILE A 346 5.76 21.57 -12.62
CA ILE A 346 5.72 20.49 -13.62
C ILE A 346 4.28 20.10 -13.94
N CYS A 347 3.40 19.99 -12.94
CA CYS A 347 1.98 19.74 -13.15
C CYS A 347 1.32 20.85 -13.98
N MET A 348 1.63 22.11 -13.69
CA MET A 348 1.13 23.27 -14.44
C MET A 348 1.64 23.27 -15.89
N ALA A 349 2.94 23.05 -16.11
CA ALA A 349 3.51 22.95 -17.46
C ALA A 349 2.86 21.82 -18.29
N ASN A 350 2.61 20.67 -17.65
CA ASN A 350 1.93 19.54 -18.28
C ASN A 350 0.46 19.84 -18.58
N ALA A 351 -0.26 20.53 -17.69
CA ALA A 351 -1.65 20.94 -17.90
C ALA A 351 -1.78 21.89 -19.11
N LEU A 352 -0.81 22.79 -19.29
CA LEU A 352 -0.71 23.66 -20.46
C LEU A 352 -0.27 22.92 -21.75
N GLY A 353 0.15 21.66 -21.64
CA GLY A 353 0.59 20.83 -22.77
C GLY A 353 1.98 21.16 -23.28
N LEU A 354 2.84 21.79 -22.46
CA LEU A 354 4.21 22.10 -22.83
C LEU A 354 5.04 20.83 -23.05
N LYS A 355 6.00 20.89 -23.97
CA LYS A 355 6.96 19.83 -24.30
C LYS A 355 8.35 20.20 -23.81
N ASP A 356 9.21 19.19 -23.68
CA ASP A 356 10.61 19.36 -23.27
C ASP A 356 10.76 20.19 -21.98
N VAL A 357 9.87 19.92 -21.01
CA VAL A 357 9.79 20.70 -19.77
C VAL A 357 11.01 20.41 -18.91
N THR A 358 11.69 21.47 -18.48
CA THR A 358 12.79 21.42 -17.52
C THR A 358 12.45 22.32 -16.33
N LEU A 359 12.80 21.88 -15.11
CA LEU A 359 12.67 22.65 -13.88
C LEU A 359 14.04 23.25 -13.53
N ASP A 360 14.08 24.54 -13.21
CA ASP A 360 15.28 25.19 -12.69
C ASP A 360 15.38 25.05 -11.15
N SER A 361 16.50 25.48 -10.56
CA SER A 361 16.74 25.38 -9.12
C SER A 361 15.81 26.25 -8.25
N GLU A 362 15.26 27.32 -8.81
CA GLU A 362 14.28 28.19 -8.14
C GLU A 362 12.83 27.69 -8.31
N GLY A 363 12.63 26.54 -8.95
CA GLY A 363 11.30 25.94 -9.14
C GLY A 363 10.53 26.46 -10.35
N ILE A 364 11.13 27.29 -11.22
CA ILE A 364 10.49 27.73 -12.46
C ILE A 364 10.62 26.64 -13.51
N ALA A 365 9.49 26.18 -14.03
CA ALA A 365 9.45 25.21 -15.12
C ALA A 365 9.40 25.95 -16.47
N VAL A 366 10.20 25.52 -17.44
CA VAL A 366 10.21 26.08 -18.79
C VAL A 366 10.06 24.97 -19.83
N GLY A 367 9.24 25.21 -20.85
CA GLY A 367 9.00 24.26 -21.93
C GLY A 367 8.55 24.93 -23.22
N ASN A 368 8.29 24.10 -24.23
CA ASN A 368 7.91 24.54 -25.57
C ASN A 368 6.42 24.28 -25.84
N ILE A 369 5.76 25.21 -26.52
CA ILE A 369 4.41 25.00 -27.05
C ILE A 369 4.47 23.91 -28.12
N ASP A 370 3.56 22.94 -28.03
CA ASP A 370 3.39 21.89 -29.03
C ASP A 370 2.76 22.48 -30.31
N GLY A 371 3.55 22.61 -31.39
CA GLY A 371 3.08 23.06 -32.70
C GLY A 371 3.39 24.52 -33.03
N LYS A 372 2.37 25.26 -33.50
CA LYS A 372 2.55 26.64 -34.01
C LYS A 372 2.74 27.63 -32.86
N ALA A 373 3.65 28.59 -33.07
CA ALA A 373 3.84 29.71 -32.15
C ALA A 373 2.51 30.46 -31.95
N LEU A 374 2.25 30.87 -30.70
CA LEU A 374 1.04 31.60 -30.31
C LEU A 374 1.34 33.09 -30.14
N SER A 375 0.36 33.96 -30.36
CA SER A 375 0.42 35.34 -29.85
C SER A 375 0.19 35.39 -28.33
N SER A 376 0.52 36.51 -27.69
CA SER A 376 0.26 36.74 -26.26
C SER A 376 -1.20 36.46 -25.90
N ARG A 377 -2.14 36.95 -26.73
CA ARG A 377 -3.57 36.71 -26.56
C ARG A 377 -3.98 35.24 -26.74
N GLN A 378 -3.41 34.54 -27.72
CA GLN A 378 -3.70 33.12 -27.93
C GLN A 378 -3.18 32.25 -26.78
N LEU A 379 -1.98 32.57 -26.26
CA LEU A 379 -1.44 31.88 -25.09
C LEU A 379 -2.28 32.17 -23.84
N ALA A 380 -2.69 33.43 -23.61
CA ALA A 380 -3.57 33.77 -22.49
C ALA A 380 -4.91 33.00 -22.55
N GLN A 381 -5.49 32.85 -23.74
CA GLN A 381 -6.69 32.05 -23.95
C GLN A 381 -6.45 30.56 -23.65
N LEU A 382 -5.33 30.01 -24.11
CA LEU A 382 -4.93 28.63 -23.80
C LEU A 382 -4.79 28.42 -22.28
N VAL A 383 -4.09 29.32 -21.58
CA VAL A 383 -3.91 29.26 -20.12
C VAL A 383 -5.27 29.29 -19.42
N LYS A 384 -6.14 30.23 -19.80
CA LYS A 384 -7.50 30.34 -19.24
C LYS A 384 -8.27 29.02 -19.38
N GLU A 385 -8.25 28.42 -20.57
CA GLU A 385 -8.97 27.17 -20.85
C GLU A 385 -8.38 25.97 -20.12
N LYS A 386 -7.05 25.83 -20.14
CA LYS A 386 -6.33 24.66 -19.60
C LYS A 386 -6.27 24.62 -18.09
N LEU A 387 -6.20 25.78 -17.43
CA LEU A 387 -6.22 25.89 -15.97
C LEU A 387 -7.62 26.17 -15.42
N HIS A 388 -8.64 26.21 -16.29
CA HIS A 388 -10.03 26.49 -15.93
C HIS A 388 -10.19 27.82 -15.14
N CYS A 389 -9.44 28.85 -15.54
CA CYS A 389 -9.54 30.17 -14.93
C CYS A 389 -10.82 30.88 -15.37
N THR A 390 -11.49 31.56 -14.43
CA THR A 390 -12.63 32.45 -14.75
C THR A 390 -12.19 33.62 -15.64
N GLY A 391 -11.02 34.19 -15.34
CA GLY A 391 -10.38 35.24 -16.12
C GLY A 391 -8.85 35.17 -15.99
N VAL A 392 -8.14 35.85 -16.89
CA VAL A 392 -6.68 36.02 -16.83
C VAL A 392 -6.33 37.46 -17.20
N ARG A 393 -5.25 38.00 -16.63
CA ARG A 393 -4.66 39.28 -17.06
C ARG A 393 -3.38 39.00 -17.82
N PHE A 394 -3.11 39.70 -18.91
CA PHE A 394 -1.89 39.46 -19.69
C PHE A 394 -1.37 40.71 -20.41
N THR A 395 -0.08 40.72 -20.77
CA THR A 395 0.53 41.76 -21.60
C THR A 395 0.50 41.37 -23.09
N ASP A 396 -0.22 42.14 -23.91
CA ASP A 396 -0.40 41.87 -25.34
C ASP A 396 0.74 42.49 -26.17
N ILE A 397 1.92 41.89 -26.11
CA ILE A 397 3.16 42.48 -26.69
C ILE A 397 3.85 41.62 -27.76
N LYS A 398 3.44 40.36 -27.96
CA LYS A 398 4.06 39.43 -28.92
C LYS A 398 3.02 38.74 -29.79
N ASN A 399 3.40 38.53 -31.06
CA ASN A 399 2.61 37.75 -32.02
C ASN A 399 3.14 36.31 -32.23
N LYS A 400 4.30 35.98 -31.66
CA LYS A 400 4.92 34.66 -31.75
C LYS A 400 5.63 34.34 -30.43
N ILE A 401 5.19 33.27 -29.79
CA ILE A 401 5.70 32.71 -28.55
C ILE A 401 5.79 31.20 -28.78
N LYS A 402 6.96 30.63 -28.50
CA LYS A 402 7.22 29.18 -28.54
C LYS A 402 7.67 28.65 -27.20
N ARG A 403 8.47 29.41 -26.45
CA ARG A 403 9.02 28.96 -25.16
C ARG A 403 8.34 29.69 -24.01
N VAL A 404 7.78 28.93 -23.07
CA VAL A 404 6.95 29.43 -21.97
C VAL A 404 7.53 28.93 -20.65
N ALA A 405 7.74 29.86 -19.73
CA ALA A 405 8.03 29.56 -18.33
C ALA A 405 6.73 29.59 -17.51
N VAL A 406 6.67 28.81 -16.45
CA VAL A 406 5.57 28.77 -15.48
C VAL A 406 6.10 28.74 -14.05
N GLY A 407 5.44 29.48 -13.17
CA GLY A 407 5.66 29.49 -11.72
C GLY A 407 4.32 29.62 -11.02
N GLY A 408 3.89 28.61 -10.27
CA GLY A 408 2.64 28.59 -9.53
C GLY A 408 2.63 29.63 -8.41
N GLY A 409 1.45 30.12 -8.05
CA GLY A 409 1.32 31.10 -6.97
C GLY A 409 1.95 32.43 -7.34
N ALA A 410 2.64 33.07 -6.40
CA ALA A 410 3.10 34.46 -6.51
C ALA A 410 4.54 34.62 -7.04
N CYS A 411 4.91 33.97 -8.15
CA CYS A 411 6.29 33.99 -8.69
C CYS A 411 6.67 35.23 -9.52
N GLY A 412 6.01 36.38 -9.34
CA GLY A 412 6.17 37.56 -10.20
C GLY A 412 7.60 38.13 -10.27
N GLU A 413 8.39 37.96 -9.22
CA GLU A 413 9.79 38.38 -9.15
C GLU A 413 10.73 37.61 -10.09
N TYR A 414 10.33 36.42 -10.55
CA TYR A 414 11.16 35.55 -11.40
C TYR A 414 11.08 35.90 -12.89
N ILE A 415 10.54 37.06 -13.27
CA ILE A 415 10.47 37.50 -14.68
C ILE A 415 11.84 37.53 -15.37
N TYR A 416 12.89 37.93 -14.67
CA TYR A 416 14.24 37.97 -15.22
C TYR A 416 14.82 36.56 -15.41
N LEU A 417 14.64 35.68 -14.41
CA LEU A 417 15.03 34.27 -14.50
C LEU A 417 14.30 33.56 -15.65
N ALA A 418 12.97 33.74 -15.76
CA ALA A 418 12.19 33.19 -16.86
C ALA A 418 12.76 33.62 -18.22
N ARG A 419 13.18 34.88 -18.34
CA ARG A 419 13.82 35.40 -19.55
C ARG A 419 15.20 34.80 -19.81
N GLU A 420 16.02 34.63 -18.78
CA GLU A 420 17.34 33.98 -18.84
C GLU A 420 17.23 32.50 -19.26
N LEU A 421 16.19 31.80 -18.81
CA LEU A 421 15.82 30.44 -19.25
C LEU A 421 15.31 30.38 -20.71
N GLY A 422 15.33 31.52 -21.41
CA GLY A 422 14.97 31.66 -22.81
C GLY A 422 13.48 31.80 -23.06
N ALA A 423 12.66 31.98 -22.02
CA ALA A 423 11.22 32.09 -22.20
C ALA A 423 10.84 33.40 -22.92
N GLU A 424 9.76 33.31 -23.69
CA GLU A 424 9.12 34.41 -24.39
C GLU A 424 7.81 34.82 -23.71
N ALA A 425 7.27 33.93 -22.85
CA ALA A 425 6.20 34.22 -21.93
C ALA A 425 6.44 33.59 -20.56
N PHE A 426 5.85 34.18 -19.52
CA PHE A 426 5.83 33.66 -18.17
C PHE A 426 4.41 33.65 -17.60
N VAL A 427 3.96 32.49 -17.13
CA VAL A 427 2.63 32.29 -16.54
C VAL A 427 2.78 32.12 -15.03
N THR A 428 2.11 32.96 -14.25
CA THR A 428 2.14 32.96 -12.79
C THR A 428 0.81 33.44 -12.22
N GLY A 429 0.64 33.45 -10.91
CA GLY A 429 -0.38 34.22 -10.19
C GLY A 429 0.18 35.51 -9.56
N GLU A 430 -0.72 36.41 -9.16
CA GLU A 430 -0.47 37.54 -8.24
C GLU A 430 0.71 38.47 -8.59
N ILE A 431 1.02 38.61 -9.87
CA ILE A 431 2.12 39.44 -10.32
C ILE A 431 1.87 40.94 -10.01
N LYS A 432 2.87 41.57 -9.37
CA LYS A 432 2.81 42.98 -8.98
C LYS A 432 2.98 43.92 -10.18
N HIS A 433 2.40 45.12 -10.06
CA HIS A 433 2.41 46.13 -11.12
C HIS A 433 3.81 46.48 -11.64
N ASN A 434 4.81 46.62 -10.75
CA ASN A 434 6.18 46.93 -11.15
C ASN A 434 6.78 45.83 -12.04
N TYR A 435 6.57 44.54 -11.70
CA TYR A 435 7.05 43.43 -12.51
C TYR A 435 6.32 43.35 -13.87
N ILE A 436 5.05 43.76 -13.95
CA ILE A 436 4.37 43.89 -15.24
C ILE A 436 5.06 44.94 -16.12
N LEU A 437 5.41 46.12 -15.58
CA LEU A 437 6.13 47.16 -16.34
C LEU A 437 7.54 46.71 -16.76
N GLU A 438 8.24 46.04 -15.86
CA GLU A 438 9.59 45.52 -16.11
C GLU A 438 9.56 44.41 -17.18
N SER A 439 8.56 43.52 -17.15
CA SER A 439 8.38 42.46 -18.16
C SER A 439 8.27 43.02 -19.58
N HIS A 440 7.63 44.19 -19.73
CA HIS A 440 7.52 44.89 -21.01
C HIS A 440 8.91 45.35 -21.50
N SER A 441 9.75 45.86 -20.59
CA SER A 441 11.10 46.33 -20.91
C SER A 441 12.05 45.20 -21.37
N ILE A 442 11.87 44.00 -20.83
CA ILE A 442 12.65 42.81 -21.23
C ILE A 442 11.98 41.99 -22.35
N ASN A 443 10.88 42.51 -22.93
CA ASN A 443 10.10 41.86 -23.99
C ASN A 443 9.69 40.43 -23.61
N LEU A 444 9.05 40.28 -22.45
CA LEU A 444 8.49 39.04 -21.91
C LEU A 444 6.98 39.20 -21.75
N THR A 445 6.19 38.34 -22.40
CA THR A 445 4.75 38.31 -22.13
C THR A 445 4.50 37.73 -20.74
N VAL A 446 3.72 38.40 -19.91
CA VAL A 446 3.30 37.85 -18.61
C VAL A 446 1.81 37.54 -18.66
N ILE A 447 1.42 36.42 -18.06
CA ILE A 447 0.04 35.99 -17.90
C ILE A 447 -0.18 35.73 -16.42
N ASP A 448 -1.04 36.51 -15.80
CA ASP A 448 -1.55 36.31 -14.46
C ASP A 448 -2.82 35.46 -14.52
N ALA A 449 -2.70 34.22 -14.06
CA ALA A 449 -3.77 33.22 -14.07
C ALA A 449 -4.42 33.01 -12.69
N GLY A 450 -4.08 33.86 -11.70
CA GLY A 450 -4.53 33.74 -10.31
C GLY A 450 -3.80 32.64 -9.54
N HIS A 451 -3.68 32.83 -8.22
CA HIS A 451 -2.90 31.94 -7.34
C HIS A 451 -3.46 30.51 -7.36
N TYR A 452 -4.72 30.33 -6.97
CA TYR A 452 -5.35 29.03 -6.80
C TYR A 452 -5.31 28.16 -8.06
N ARG A 453 -5.62 28.73 -9.23
CA ARG A 453 -5.70 27.96 -10.49
C ARG A 453 -4.34 27.49 -10.99
N THR A 454 -3.29 28.23 -10.68
CA THR A 454 -1.92 27.83 -11.04
C THR A 454 -1.39 26.67 -10.20
N GLU A 455 -1.97 26.42 -9.01
CA GLU A 455 -1.48 25.41 -8.07
C GLU A 455 -2.42 24.22 -7.89
N ASP A 456 -3.74 24.40 -8.00
CA ASP A 456 -4.76 23.34 -7.81
C ASP A 456 -4.55 22.12 -8.72
N VAL A 457 -3.85 22.31 -9.84
CA VAL A 457 -3.41 21.23 -10.74
C VAL A 457 -2.58 20.14 -10.04
N VAL A 458 -1.85 20.49 -8.96
CA VAL A 458 -1.04 19.52 -8.21
C VAL A 458 -1.89 18.59 -7.34
N VAL A 459 -3.09 19.03 -6.95
CA VAL A 459 -3.97 18.26 -6.05
C VAL A 459 -4.40 16.95 -6.72
N ASP A 460 -4.72 17.00 -8.01
CA ASP A 460 -5.09 15.79 -8.78
C ASP A 460 -3.88 14.84 -8.94
N PHE A 461 -2.68 15.38 -9.08
CA PHE A 461 -1.44 14.60 -9.07
C PHE A 461 -1.22 13.90 -7.73
N LEU A 462 -1.35 14.60 -6.61
CA LEU A 462 -1.21 14.02 -5.27
C LEU A 462 -2.23 12.91 -5.03
N VAL A 463 -3.51 13.14 -5.35
CA VAL A 463 -4.56 12.11 -5.24
C VAL A 463 -4.19 10.87 -6.05
N LYS A 464 -3.70 11.04 -7.28
CA LYS A 464 -3.31 9.93 -8.16
C LYS A 464 -2.13 9.13 -7.60
N GLU A 465 -1.02 9.78 -7.25
CA GLU A 465 0.19 9.10 -6.78
C GLU A 465 -0.05 8.41 -5.43
N LEU A 466 -0.75 9.08 -4.52
CA LEU A 466 -1.09 8.51 -3.21
C LEU A 466 -2.03 7.30 -3.34
N SER A 467 -3.05 7.38 -4.20
CA SER A 467 -3.96 6.26 -4.45
C SER A 467 -3.25 5.07 -5.10
N ALA A 468 -2.28 5.32 -5.98
CA ALA A 468 -1.48 4.26 -6.60
C ALA A 468 -0.63 3.51 -5.56
N LYS A 469 -0.11 4.22 -4.55
CA LYS A 469 0.73 3.65 -3.49
C LYS A 469 -0.09 2.94 -2.40
N PHE A 470 -1.14 3.57 -1.90
CA PHE A 470 -1.90 3.12 -0.73
C PHE A 470 -3.31 2.63 -1.12
N LYS A 471 -3.37 1.44 -1.73
CA LYS A 471 -4.60 0.91 -2.36
C LYS A 471 -5.79 0.69 -1.42
N ASP A 472 -5.54 0.52 -0.13
CA ASP A 472 -6.56 0.30 0.89
C ASP A 472 -7.07 1.61 1.53
N THR A 473 -6.45 2.74 1.20
CA THR A 473 -6.76 4.08 1.70
C THR A 473 -7.44 4.90 0.61
N GLU A 474 -8.50 5.62 0.98
CA GLU A 474 -9.22 6.48 0.06
C GLU A 474 -8.66 7.91 0.07
N PHE A 475 -8.32 8.45 -1.10
CA PHE A 475 -7.85 9.84 -1.28
C PHE A 475 -8.87 10.62 -2.10
N ILE A 476 -9.31 11.76 -1.58
CA ILE A 476 -10.39 12.56 -2.16
C ILE A 476 -9.89 13.99 -2.34
N LYS A 477 -10.06 14.58 -3.53
CA LYS A 477 -9.85 16.02 -3.74
C LYS A 477 -10.98 16.81 -3.09
N SER A 478 -10.64 17.83 -2.30
CA SER A 478 -11.60 18.75 -1.70
C SER A 478 -12.44 19.47 -2.75
N LYS A 479 -13.73 19.70 -2.47
CA LYS A 479 -14.66 20.36 -3.40
C LYS A 479 -15.22 21.68 -2.90
N VAL A 480 -14.98 22.04 -1.64
CA VAL A 480 -15.70 23.16 -1.00
C VAL A 480 -14.98 24.49 -1.15
N PHE A 481 -13.68 24.47 -1.43
CA PHE A 481 -12.87 25.68 -1.47
C PHE A 481 -12.29 25.95 -2.86
N THR A 482 -12.55 27.15 -3.37
CA THR A 482 -11.83 27.82 -4.45
C THR A 482 -11.33 29.16 -3.92
N ASP A 483 -10.50 29.87 -4.68
CA ASP A 483 -10.23 31.27 -4.40
C ASP A 483 -11.55 32.08 -4.37
N TYR A 484 -11.73 32.91 -3.34
CA TYR A 484 -12.90 33.80 -3.19
C TYR A 484 -12.86 34.99 -4.17
N ILE A 485 -12.42 34.74 -5.41
CA ILE A 485 -12.17 35.77 -6.43
C ILE A 485 -13.18 35.61 -7.56
N ASP A 486 -14.02 36.63 -7.73
CA ASP A 486 -14.93 36.76 -8.85
C ASP A 486 -14.39 37.77 -9.88
N TYR A 487 -14.62 37.48 -11.17
CA TYR A 487 -14.26 38.35 -12.29
C TYR A 487 -15.53 38.93 -12.92
N ILE A 488 -15.51 40.22 -13.28
CA ILE A 488 -16.61 40.93 -13.97
C ILE A 488 -16.42 40.86 -15.47
#